data_AF-A0A7S2S062-F1
#
_entry.id   AF-A0A7S2S062-F1
#
_cell.length_a   1.000
_cell.length_b   1.000
_cell.length_c   1.000
_cell.angle_alpha   90.00
_cell.angle_beta   90.00
_cell.angle_gamma   90.00
#
_symmetry.space_group_name_H-M   'P 1'
#
loop_
_entity.id
_entity.type
_entity.pdbx_description
1 polymer ?
#
loop_
_entity_poly.entity_id
_entity_poly.type
_entity_poly.pdbx_seq_one_letter_code
_entity_poly.pdbx_strand_id
1 'polypeptide(L)'
;LLHSSLLGLRKLCYEASSFKLFSIQGNKTYELDEFAEAQKTQRDIARVHLESFSSEVRHLLLRACDSVLRGFLERNGFAWKYSKPARENSGNDDPEDQPRAITFTERAAMRTQCRKLTKYIRLIDFLVVDTFLAMATSSTSTLLSNISSRQLAYITSDGPTKARTTVESIHSDLKAITEGGDRNKKTVKRDSLVVANSAQHTRKEVTTKADEKAIYRKRKMEDLLRPIFVVKMDSHMHSLMDSSDDDSESDGTNDDRDLGFYPTAEDFRVEIETMIFDALKVVTDPERLLTHPAFSLYVQPSME
;
A
#
# COMPACT_ATOMS: atom_id res chain seq x y z
N LEU A 1 4.92 -23.04 -17.34
CA LEU A 1 3.88 -23.09 -16.30
C LEU A 1 4.25 -22.29 -15.07
N LEU A 2 5.35 -22.60 -14.35
CA LEU A 2 5.79 -21.78 -13.21
C LEU A 2 6.22 -20.35 -13.62
N HIS A 3 6.77 -20.19 -14.83
CA HIS A 3 7.12 -18.87 -15.35
C HIS A 3 5.90 -17.97 -15.62
N SER A 4 4.81 -18.54 -16.15
CA SER A 4 3.57 -17.78 -16.40
C SER A 4 2.87 -17.38 -15.09
N SER A 5 2.90 -18.25 -14.07
CA SER A 5 2.41 -17.88 -12.74
C SER A 5 3.30 -16.83 -12.06
N LEU A 6 4.62 -16.86 -12.27
CA LEU A 6 5.51 -15.83 -11.75
C LEU A 6 5.27 -14.46 -12.40
N LEU A 7 5.01 -14.43 -13.71
CA LEU A 7 4.67 -13.19 -14.40
C LEU A 7 3.31 -12.65 -13.95
N GLY A 8 2.31 -13.53 -13.78
CA GLY A 8 1.03 -13.19 -13.19
C GLY A 8 1.18 -12.62 -11.77
N LEU A 9 1.99 -13.26 -10.93
CA LEU A 9 2.29 -12.77 -9.59
C LEU A 9 2.94 -11.39 -9.62
N ARG A 10 3.95 -11.17 -10.47
CA ARG A 10 4.61 -9.86 -10.57
C ARG A 10 3.64 -8.74 -10.93
N LYS A 11 2.67 -9.03 -11.80
CA LYS A 11 1.59 -8.08 -12.11
C LYS A 11 0.77 -7.76 -10.87
N LEU A 12 0.32 -8.79 -10.12
CA LEU A 12 -0.43 -8.62 -8.88
C LEU A 12 0.37 -7.82 -7.83
N CYS A 13 1.66 -8.13 -7.67
CA CYS A 13 2.56 -7.40 -6.77
C CYS A 13 2.70 -5.93 -7.16
N TYR A 14 2.85 -5.64 -8.46
CA TYR A 14 2.92 -4.26 -8.96
C TYR A 14 1.63 -3.49 -8.65
N GLU A 15 0.47 -4.08 -8.91
CA GLU A 15 -0.83 -3.47 -8.64
C GLU A 15 -1.01 -3.21 -7.13
N ALA A 16 -0.74 -4.22 -6.29
CA ALA A 16 -0.85 -4.11 -4.84
C ALA A 16 0.12 -3.09 -4.23
N SER A 17 1.38 -3.05 -4.69
CA SER A 17 2.38 -2.09 -4.18
C SER A 17 2.05 -0.62 -4.48
N SER A 18 1.22 -0.36 -5.49
CA SER A 18 0.79 0.99 -5.84
C SER A 18 -0.31 1.53 -4.91
N PHE A 19 -0.92 0.65 -4.11
CA PHE A 19 -1.97 1.02 -3.17
C PHE A 19 -1.39 1.85 -2.00
N LYS A 20 -2.20 2.77 -1.47
CA LYS A 20 -1.77 3.68 -0.39
C LYS A 20 -2.47 3.32 0.91
N LEU A 21 -1.71 3.22 1.99
CA LEU A 21 -2.27 3.00 3.33
C LEU A 21 -2.91 4.25 3.93
N PHE A 22 -2.46 5.43 3.50
CA PHE A 22 -2.92 6.72 4.01
C PHE A 22 -3.51 7.57 2.88
N SER A 23 -4.57 8.31 3.19
CA SER A 23 -5.24 9.20 2.25
C SER A 23 -5.32 10.60 2.83
N ILE A 24 -4.57 11.53 2.23
CA ILE A 24 -4.63 12.96 2.57
C ILE A 24 -5.18 13.69 1.36
N GLN A 25 -6.33 14.33 1.51
CA GLN A 25 -6.89 15.19 0.47
C GLN A 25 -6.16 16.53 0.47
N GLY A 26 -5.59 16.91 -0.67
CA GLY A 26 -4.74 18.09 -0.76
C GLY A 26 -5.46 19.42 -0.48
N ASN A 27 -6.77 19.44 -0.71
CA ASN A 27 -7.63 20.61 -0.68
C ASN A 27 -8.47 20.72 0.61
N LYS A 28 -8.35 19.77 1.53
CA LYS A 28 -9.15 19.68 2.76
C LYS A 28 -8.29 19.88 3.99
N THR A 29 -8.78 20.69 4.91
CA THR A 29 -8.27 20.77 6.28
C THR A 29 -9.21 19.96 7.16
N TYR A 30 -8.64 19.13 8.02
CA TYR A 30 -9.36 18.16 8.82
C TYR A 30 -9.43 18.60 10.28
N GLU A 31 -10.52 18.27 10.95
CA GLU A 31 -10.48 18.07 12.41
C GLU A 31 -9.80 16.73 12.73
N LEU A 32 -9.23 16.56 13.92
CA LEU A 32 -8.50 15.33 14.26
C LEU A 32 -9.39 14.09 14.14
N ASP A 33 -10.62 14.15 14.67
CA ASP A 33 -11.59 13.06 14.60
C ASP A 33 -12.00 12.74 13.16
N GLU A 34 -12.19 13.79 12.35
CA GLU A 34 -12.53 13.63 10.93
C GLU A 34 -11.38 12.98 10.15
N PHE A 35 -10.14 13.35 10.47
CA PHE A 35 -8.96 12.72 9.88
C PHE A 35 -8.84 11.26 10.30
N ALA A 36 -9.07 10.96 11.59
CA ALA A 36 -9.04 9.60 12.12
C ALA A 36 -10.06 8.70 11.42
N GLU A 37 -11.31 9.16 11.26
CA GLU A 37 -12.34 8.42 10.53
C GLU A 37 -12.01 8.27 9.03
N ALA A 38 -11.38 9.27 8.40
CA ALA A 38 -10.91 9.17 7.03
C ALA A 38 -9.77 8.14 6.88
N GLN A 39 -8.81 8.10 7.81
CA GLN A 39 -7.74 7.10 7.80
C GLN A 39 -8.26 5.70 8.12
N LYS A 40 -9.23 5.57 9.01
CA LYS A 40 -9.93 4.30 9.28
C LYS A 40 -10.64 3.78 8.05
N THR A 41 -11.38 4.64 7.34
CA THR A 41 -12.03 4.28 6.07
C THR A 41 -10.99 3.83 5.03
N GLN A 42 -9.90 4.57 4.86
CA GLN A 42 -8.83 4.20 3.94
C GLN A 42 -8.19 2.85 4.31
N ARG A 43 -7.97 2.61 5.59
CA ARG A 43 -7.42 1.36 6.11
C ARG A 43 -8.34 0.18 5.84
N ASP A 44 -9.65 0.35 5.98
CA ASP A 44 -10.61 -0.73 5.70
C ASP A 44 -10.68 -1.03 4.19
N ILE A 45 -10.58 -0.01 3.33
CA ILE A 45 -10.42 -0.23 1.88
C ILE A 45 -9.11 -0.98 1.60
N ALA A 46 -8.01 -0.58 2.23
CA ALA A 46 -6.71 -1.27 2.09
C ALA A 46 -6.84 -2.74 2.49
N ARG A 47 -7.47 -3.03 3.63
CA ARG A 47 -7.68 -4.39 4.13
C ARG A 47 -8.40 -5.27 3.11
N VAL A 48 -9.53 -4.80 2.58
CA VAL A 48 -10.31 -5.54 1.56
C VAL A 48 -9.46 -5.77 0.30
N HIS A 49 -8.69 -4.77 -0.13
CA HIS A 49 -7.83 -4.91 -1.30
C HIS A 49 -6.72 -5.95 -1.08
N LEU A 50 -6.07 -5.94 0.08
CA LEU A 50 -5.00 -6.90 0.42
C LEU A 50 -5.53 -8.31 0.64
N GLU A 51 -6.75 -8.46 1.14
CA GLU A 51 -7.43 -9.76 1.22
C GLU A 51 -7.71 -10.33 -0.17
N SER A 52 -8.22 -9.50 -1.09
CA SER A 52 -8.39 -9.89 -2.50
C SER A 52 -7.06 -10.31 -3.13
N PHE A 53 -6.02 -9.47 -2.99
CA PHE A 53 -4.68 -9.77 -3.48
C PHE A 53 -4.13 -11.09 -2.94
N SER A 54 -4.23 -11.31 -1.62
CA SER A 54 -3.76 -12.55 -0.98
C SER A 54 -4.51 -13.77 -1.49
N SER A 55 -5.84 -13.63 -1.68
CA SER A 55 -6.67 -14.69 -2.26
C SER A 55 -6.27 -14.99 -3.70
N GLU A 56 -6.05 -13.98 -4.54
CA GLU A 56 -5.63 -14.13 -5.93
C GLU A 56 -4.26 -14.82 -6.05
N VAL A 57 -3.29 -14.40 -5.23
CA VAL A 57 -1.96 -15.03 -5.17
C VAL A 57 -2.10 -16.51 -4.80
N ARG A 58 -2.93 -16.83 -3.80
CA ARG A 58 -3.18 -18.21 -3.37
C ARG A 58 -3.78 -19.05 -4.51
N HIS A 59 -4.82 -18.56 -5.19
CA HIS A 59 -5.44 -19.27 -6.31
C HIS A 59 -4.46 -19.49 -7.47
N LEU A 60 -3.67 -18.47 -7.80
CA LEU A 60 -2.64 -18.55 -8.83
C LEU A 60 -1.58 -19.61 -8.49
N LEU A 61 -1.13 -19.63 -7.24
CA LEU A 61 -0.11 -20.55 -6.75
C LEU A 61 -0.63 -21.99 -6.69
N LEU A 62 -1.84 -22.20 -6.17
CA LEU A 62 -2.49 -23.52 -6.15
C LEU A 62 -2.61 -24.09 -7.55
N ARG A 63 -3.18 -23.32 -8.49
CA ARG A 63 -3.33 -23.74 -9.89
C ARG A 63 -1.98 -24.08 -10.53
N ALA A 64 -0.94 -23.29 -10.26
CA ALA A 64 0.40 -23.54 -10.79
C ALA A 64 1.01 -24.82 -10.22
N CYS A 65 0.92 -25.02 -8.89
CA CYS A 65 1.42 -26.21 -8.20
C CYS A 65 0.68 -27.48 -8.64
N ASP A 66 -0.66 -27.43 -8.71
CA ASP A 66 -1.50 -28.53 -9.18
C ASP A 66 -1.15 -28.93 -10.61
N SER A 67 -1.06 -27.96 -11.51
CA SER A 67 -0.73 -28.21 -12.91
C SER A 67 0.65 -28.85 -13.08
N VAL A 68 1.64 -28.40 -12.30
CA VAL A 68 3.00 -28.96 -12.33
C VAL A 68 3.04 -30.36 -11.74
N LEU A 69 2.36 -30.60 -10.63
CA LEU A 69 2.31 -31.91 -9.98
C LEU A 69 1.58 -32.93 -10.86
N ARG A 70 0.38 -32.59 -11.35
CA ARG A 70 -0.41 -33.43 -12.26
C ARG A 70 0.37 -33.76 -13.52
N GLY A 71 0.91 -32.75 -14.20
CA GLY A 71 1.72 -32.96 -15.41
C GLY A 71 3.01 -33.74 -15.15
N PHE A 72 3.56 -33.74 -13.93
CA PHE A 72 4.64 -34.64 -13.57
C PHE A 72 4.15 -36.08 -13.39
N LEU A 73 3.08 -36.29 -12.64
CA LEU A 73 2.53 -37.61 -12.38
C LEU A 73 2.08 -38.28 -13.68
N GLU A 74 1.42 -37.54 -14.57
CA GLU A 74 1.01 -38.00 -15.91
C GLU A 74 2.21 -38.47 -16.75
N ARG A 75 3.27 -37.67 -16.81
CA ARG A 75 4.48 -38.04 -17.57
C ARG A 75 5.20 -39.26 -17.03
N ASN A 76 5.03 -39.58 -15.75
CA ASN A 76 5.64 -40.76 -15.13
C ASN A 76 4.67 -41.95 -15.03
N GLY A 77 3.46 -41.86 -15.61
CA GLY A 77 2.48 -42.94 -15.59
C GLY A 77 1.72 -43.11 -14.26
N PHE A 78 1.71 -42.08 -13.40
CA PHE A 78 1.07 -42.08 -12.08
C PHE A 78 -0.32 -41.37 -12.06
N ALA A 79 -0.92 -41.04 -13.22
CA ALA A 79 -2.04 -40.09 -13.36
C ALA A 79 -3.41 -40.47 -12.78
N TRP A 80 -3.59 -41.71 -12.34
CA TRP A 80 -4.94 -42.31 -12.26
C TRP A 80 -5.78 -41.79 -11.09
N LYS A 81 -5.18 -41.24 -10.02
CA LYS A 81 -5.90 -40.70 -8.85
C LYS A 81 -6.35 -39.24 -8.95
N TYR A 82 -5.77 -38.44 -9.83
CA TYR A 82 -6.04 -37.00 -9.88
C TYR A 82 -7.00 -36.60 -11.01
N SER A 83 -7.30 -37.50 -11.95
CA SER A 83 -8.02 -37.16 -13.19
C SER A 83 -9.54 -37.05 -13.10
N LYS A 84 -10.21 -37.41 -12.00
CA LYS A 84 -11.66 -37.24 -11.89
C LYS A 84 -12.00 -36.06 -10.97
N PRO A 85 -12.53 -34.92 -11.49
CA PRO A 85 -13.32 -34.04 -10.64
C PRO A 85 -14.52 -34.84 -10.14
N ALA A 86 -14.88 -34.70 -8.87
CA ALA A 86 -16.07 -35.29 -8.29
C ALA A 86 -17.29 -34.89 -9.14
N ARG A 87 -17.69 -35.78 -10.05
CA ARG A 87 -18.96 -35.69 -10.76
C ARG A 87 -19.92 -36.58 -9.98
N GLU A 88 -20.89 -35.92 -9.36
CA GLU A 88 -22.05 -36.54 -8.75
C GLU A 88 -22.75 -37.47 -9.76
N ASN A 89 -23.18 -38.62 -9.25
CA ASN A 89 -24.19 -39.52 -9.81
C ASN A 89 -23.98 -40.00 -11.25
N SER A 90 -23.23 -41.10 -11.40
CA SER A 90 -23.55 -42.11 -12.40
C SER A 90 -23.38 -43.49 -11.79
N GLY A 91 -24.50 -44.08 -11.37
CA GLY A 91 -24.58 -45.39 -10.72
C GLY A 91 -24.30 -46.55 -11.68
N ASN A 92 -23.05 -46.69 -12.10
CA ASN A 92 -22.53 -47.93 -12.64
C ASN A 92 -21.42 -48.41 -11.71
N ASP A 93 -21.79 -49.38 -10.86
CA ASP A 93 -20.88 -50.13 -10.01
C ASP A 93 -19.97 -51.02 -10.89
N ASP A 94 -18.90 -50.44 -11.41
CA ASP A 94 -17.80 -51.20 -12.01
C ASP A 94 -16.89 -51.72 -10.85
N PRO A 95 -16.65 -53.04 -10.70
CA PRO A 95 -15.95 -53.60 -9.54
C PRO A 95 -14.46 -53.21 -9.42
N GLU A 96 -13.93 -52.45 -10.39
CA GLU A 96 -12.51 -52.13 -10.53
C GLU A 96 -12.12 -50.73 -10.01
N ASP A 97 -13.07 -49.87 -9.60
CA ASP A 97 -12.78 -48.50 -9.10
C ASP A 97 -12.44 -48.51 -7.58
N GLN A 98 -11.62 -49.47 -7.13
CA GLN A 98 -11.04 -49.43 -5.79
C GLN A 98 -9.88 -48.42 -5.75
N PRO A 99 -9.76 -47.59 -4.69
CA PRO A 99 -8.63 -46.69 -4.52
C PRO A 99 -7.35 -47.50 -4.22
N ARG A 100 -6.70 -48.04 -5.26
CA ARG A 100 -5.38 -48.66 -5.21
C ARG A 100 -4.41 -47.81 -4.38
N ALA A 101 -3.74 -48.41 -3.40
CA ALA A 101 -2.79 -47.72 -2.53
C ALA A 101 -1.67 -47.07 -3.37
N ILE A 102 -1.26 -45.84 -3.00
CA ILE A 102 -0.13 -45.14 -3.64
C ILE A 102 1.12 -46.01 -3.48
N THR A 103 1.80 -46.30 -4.59
CA THR A 103 3.00 -47.14 -4.54
C THR A 103 4.17 -46.40 -3.87
N PHE A 104 5.13 -47.13 -3.29
CA PHE A 104 6.30 -46.52 -2.65
C PHE A 104 7.07 -45.61 -3.62
N THR A 105 7.23 -46.04 -4.87
CA THR A 105 7.92 -45.29 -5.92
C THR A 105 7.14 -44.04 -6.33
N GLU A 106 5.81 -44.12 -6.48
CA GLU A 106 4.94 -42.97 -6.73
C GLU A 106 5.04 -41.94 -5.60
N ARG A 107 5.00 -42.39 -4.35
CA ARG A 107 5.16 -41.54 -3.17
C ARG A 107 6.54 -40.86 -3.13
N ALA A 108 7.60 -41.59 -3.46
CA ALA A 108 8.96 -41.03 -3.55
C ALA A 108 9.10 -39.99 -4.67
N ALA A 109 8.47 -40.24 -5.83
CA ALA A 109 8.45 -39.32 -6.95
C ALA A 109 7.67 -38.03 -6.61
N MET A 110 6.49 -38.16 -5.99
CA MET A 110 5.68 -37.04 -5.51
C MET A 110 6.46 -36.17 -4.51
N ARG A 111 7.08 -36.77 -3.48
CA ARG A 111 7.92 -36.05 -2.51
C ARG A 111 9.03 -35.24 -3.19
N THR A 112 9.63 -35.76 -4.26
CA THR A 112 10.70 -35.08 -5.00
C THR A 112 10.20 -33.83 -5.72
N GLN A 113 9.00 -33.88 -6.33
CA GLN A 113 8.41 -32.69 -6.94
C GLN A 113 7.88 -31.70 -5.92
N CYS A 114 7.20 -32.18 -4.87
CA CYS A 114 6.71 -31.33 -3.80
C CYS A 114 7.87 -30.53 -3.15
N ARG A 115 9.06 -31.11 -2.98
CA ARG A 115 10.26 -30.35 -2.55
C ARG A 115 10.60 -29.16 -3.46
N LYS A 116 10.41 -29.28 -4.79
CA LYS A 116 10.62 -28.17 -5.72
C LYS A 116 9.49 -27.14 -5.62
N LEU A 117 8.25 -27.60 -5.48
CA LEU A 117 7.08 -26.74 -5.28
C LEU A 117 7.17 -25.95 -3.96
N THR A 118 7.63 -26.56 -2.87
CA THR A 118 7.88 -25.85 -1.60
C THR A 118 8.88 -24.71 -1.75
N LYS A 119 9.96 -24.92 -2.53
CA LYS A 119 10.91 -23.83 -2.82
C LYS A 119 10.26 -22.72 -3.64
N TYR A 120 9.39 -23.06 -4.58
CA TYR A 120 8.62 -22.09 -5.35
C TYR A 120 7.64 -21.33 -4.46
N ILE A 121 6.87 -22.02 -3.60
CA ILE A 121 5.94 -21.39 -2.64
C ILE A 121 6.70 -20.42 -1.72
N ARG A 122 7.88 -20.81 -1.21
CA ARG A 122 8.75 -19.92 -0.42
C ARG A 122 9.13 -18.65 -1.19
N LEU A 123 9.52 -18.79 -2.46
CA LEU A 123 9.85 -17.63 -3.30
C LEU A 123 8.65 -16.69 -3.44
N ILE A 124 7.45 -17.22 -3.70
CA ILE A 124 6.24 -16.41 -3.81
C ILE A 124 5.90 -15.73 -2.47
N ASP A 125 6.02 -16.45 -1.36
CA ASP A 125 5.81 -15.90 -0.01
C ASP A 125 6.74 -14.71 0.26
N PHE A 126 8.03 -14.82 -0.13
CA PHE A 126 8.97 -13.69 -0.02
C PHE A 126 8.55 -12.49 -0.89
N LEU A 127 8.11 -12.72 -2.12
CA LEU A 127 7.66 -11.62 -3.01
C LEU A 127 6.41 -10.92 -2.48
N VAL A 128 5.49 -11.66 -1.88
CA VAL A 128 4.29 -11.09 -1.24
C VAL A 128 4.68 -10.22 -0.06
N VAL A 129 5.54 -10.73 0.83
CA VAL A 129 6.03 -9.96 1.98
C VAL A 129 6.78 -8.70 1.55
N ASP A 130 7.65 -8.80 0.53
CA ASP A 130 8.36 -7.66 -0.04
C ASP A 130 7.40 -6.60 -0.61
N THR A 131 6.31 -7.04 -1.26
CA THR A 131 5.26 -6.16 -1.77
C THR A 131 4.58 -5.38 -0.64
N PHE A 132 4.24 -6.04 0.47
CA PHE A 132 3.67 -5.41 1.64
C PHE A 132 4.62 -4.40 2.28
N LEU A 133 5.91 -4.75 2.39
CA LEU A 133 6.93 -3.85 2.91
C LEU A 133 7.14 -2.62 2.01
N ALA A 134 7.16 -2.82 0.69
CA ALA A 134 7.28 -1.74 -0.28
C ALA A 134 6.09 -0.76 -0.20
N MET A 135 4.86 -1.29 -0.10
CA MET A 135 3.66 -0.49 0.10
C MET A 135 3.70 0.29 1.41
N ALA A 136 4.10 -0.35 2.51
CA ALA A 136 4.24 0.29 3.82
C ALA A 136 5.22 1.46 3.77
N THR A 137 6.42 1.20 3.24
CA THR A 137 7.50 2.19 3.13
C THR A 137 7.11 3.34 2.21
N SER A 138 6.49 3.06 1.07
CA SER A 138 6.03 4.09 0.13
C SER A 138 4.92 4.95 0.74
N SER A 139 3.98 4.33 1.44
CA SER A 139 2.85 5.01 2.08
C SER A 139 3.29 5.89 3.24
N THR A 140 4.16 5.39 4.14
CA THR A 140 4.69 6.18 5.27
C THR A 140 5.61 7.31 4.79
N SER A 141 6.44 7.06 3.78
CA SER A 141 7.25 8.11 3.15
C SER A 141 6.38 9.20 2.52
N THR A 142 5.29 8.81 1.86
CA THR A 142 4.32 9.76 1.29
C THR A 142 3.63 10.55 2.39
N LEU A 143 3.21 9.91 3.49
CA LEU A 143 2.59 10.59 4.63
C LEU A 143 3.54 11.62 5.25
N LEU A 144 4.77 11.21 5.56
CA LEU A 144 5.80 12.08 6.11
C LEU A 144 6.09 13.25 5.17
N SER A 145 6.27 12.99 3.88
CA SER A 145 6.50 14.04 2.89
C SER A 145 5.35 15.04 2.83
N ASN A 146 4.09 14.60 2.93
CA ASN A 146 2.93 15.49 2.95
C ASN A 146 2.90 16.36 4.21
N ILE A 147 3.19 15.79 5.38
CA ILE A 147 3.23 16.52 6.65
C ILE A 147 4.39 17.53 6.64
N SER A 148 5.61 17.09 6.35
CA SER A 148 6.80 17.94 6.35
C SER A 148 6.77 19.03 5.28
N SER A 149 6.25 18.74 4.08
CA SER A 149 6.19 19.75 3.00
C SER A 149 5.23 20.89 3.34
N ARG A 150 4.13 20.60 4.04
CA ARG A 150 3.16 21.61 4.48
C ARG A 150 3.65 22.41 5.68
N GLN A 151 4.37 21.77 6.60
CA GLN A 151 5.09 22.48 7.67
C GLN A 151 6.13 23.47 7.10
N LEU A 152 6.91 23.05 6.10
CA LEU A 152 7.91 23.91 5.47
C LEU A 152 7.28 25.03 4.62
N ALA A 153 6.17 24.76 3.93
CA ALA A 153 5.43 25.79 3.18
C ALA A 153 4.89 26.88 4.12
N TYR A 154 4.44 26.51 5.33
CA TYR A 154 4.03 27.47 6.35
C TYR A 154 5.20 28.34 6.83
N ILE A 155 6.35 27.73 7.20
CA ILE A 155 7.55 28.45 7.67
C ILE A 155 8.11 29.40 6.60
N THR A 156 8.01 29.03 5.32
CA THR A 156 8.53 29.85 4.20
C THR A 156 7.56 30.93 3.73
N SER A 157 6.29 30.88 4.13
CA SER A 157 5.33 31.96 3.88
C SER A 157 5.57 33.19 4.76
N ASP A 158 6.30 33.03 5.87
CA ASP A 158 6.64 34.11 6.82
C ASP A 158 8.04 34.73 6.60
N GLY A 159 8.59 34.61 5.39
CA GLY A 159 9.81 35.33 5.01
C GLY A 159 10.51 34.74 3.79
N PRO A 160 10.76 35.53 2.72
CA PRO A 160 11.49 35.01 1.58
C PRO A 160 12.97 34.87 1.98
N THR A 161 13.62 33.79 1.52
CA THR A 161 14.97 33.77 0.88
C THR A 161 15.82 32.51 1.14
N LYS A 162 15.45 31.53 1.99
CA LYS A 162 16.41 30.42 2.29
C LYS A 162 15.95 28.96 2.17
N ALA A 163 14.80 28.65 1.58
CA ALA A 163 14.33 27.25 1.49
C ALA A 163 14.47 26.58 0.11
N ARG A 164 15.00 27.28 -0.90
CA ARG A 164 15.14 26.70 -2.25
C ARG A 164 16.26 25.65 -2.33
N THR A 165 17.22 25.68 -1.42
CA THR A 165 18.42 24.81 -1.46
C THR A 165 18.25 23.48 -0.73
N THR A 166 17.32 23.36 0.22
CA THR A 166 17.15 22.13 1.02
C THR A 166 16.18 21.13 0.39
N VAL A 167 15.18 21.58 -0.36
CA VAL A 167 14.20 20.70 -1.03
C VAL A 167 14.84 19.94 -2.21
N GLU A 168 15.78 20.56 -2.93
CA GLU A 168 16.53 19.88 -4.00
C GLU A 168 17.51 18.83 -3.44
N SER A 169 18.08 19.05 -2.24
CA SER A 169 18.96 18.09 -1.56
C SER A 169 18.18 16.88 -1.02
N ILE A 170 17.05 17.10 -0.36
CA ILE A 170 16.24 15.99 0.20
C ILE A 170 15.63 15.14 -0.92
N HIS A 171 15.23 15.78 -2.04
CA HIS A 171 14.73 15.06 -3.21
C HIS A 171 15.86 14.33 -3.98
N SER A 172 17.11 14.82 -3.97
CA SER A 172 18.24 14.07 -4.55
C SER A 172 18.64 12.87 -3.70
N ASP A 173 18.60 13.01 -2.38
CA ASP A 173 19.07 11.97 -1.47
C ASP A 173 18.08 10.79 -1.39
N LEU A 174 16.76 11.06 -1.41
CA LEU A 174 15.73 10.02 -1.52
C LEU A 174 15.70 9.35 -2.90
N LYS A 175 16.06 10.08 -3.96
CA LYS A 175 16.17 9.54 -5.32
C LYS A 175 17.41 8.66 -5.49
N ALA A 176 18.52 9.01 -4.84
CA ALA A 176 19.74 8.19 -4.80
C ALA A 176 19.53 6.85 -4.07
N ILE A 177 18.64 6.82 -3.07
CA ILE A 177 18.29 5.59 -2.34
C ILE A 177 17.36 4.68 -3.18
N THR A 178 16.57 5.25 -4.10
CA THR A 178 15.59 4.50 -4.92
C THR A 178 16.09 4.10 -6.31
N GLU A 179 17.13 4.76 -6.85
CA GLU A 179 17.65 4.51 -8.21
C GLU A 179 18.97 3.70 -8.24
N GLY A 180 19.32 2.99 -7.16
CA GLY A 180 20.46 2.06 -7.10
C GLY A 180 20.35 0.79 -7.97
N GLY A 181 19.53 0.82 -9.03
CA GLY A 181 19.29 -0.30 -9.93
C GLY A 181 19.13 0.16 -11.38
N ASP A 182 20.13 -0.19 -12.18
CA ASP A 182 20.11 -0.32 -13.64
C ASP A 182 20.59 0.87 -14.51
N ARG A 183 21.89 0.81 -14.86
CA ARG A 183 22.55 1.64 -15.88
C ARG A 183 22.38 0.99 -17.25
N ASN A 184 21.46 1.48 -18.08
CA ASN A 184 21.71 1.65 -19.52
C ASN A 184 20.59 2.38 -20.28
N LYS A 185 20.80 3.65 -20.64
CA LYS A 185 20.14 4.26 -21.81
C LYS A 185 21.14 5.11 -22.58
N LYS A 186 21.61 4.54 -23.71
CA LYS A 186 22.24 5.28 -24.79
C LYS A 186 21.22 6.26 -25.38
N THR A 187 21.58 7.54 -25.34
CA THR A 187 20.95 8.63 -26.07
C THR A 187 21.26 8.51 -27.56
N VAL A 188 20.24 8.61 -28.40
CA VAL A 188 20.40 8.90 -29.84
C VAL A 188 19.54 10.12 -30.17
N LYS A 189 20.22 11.23 -30.44
CA LYS A 189 19.70 12.45 -31.09
C LYS A 189 19.35 12.15 -32.55
N ARG A 190 18.31 12.83 -33.06
CA ARG A 190 18.05 13.28 -34.44
C ARG A 190 16.59 13.71 -34.52
N ASP A 191 16.14 14.58 -35.40
CA ASP A 191 16.65 15.83 -35.98
C ASP A 191 15.38 16.52 -36.49
N SER A 192 15.41 17.85 -36.52
CA SER A 192 14.30 18.68 -37.01
C SER A 192 13.95 18.38 -38.47
N LEU A 193 12.66 18.44 -38.82
CA LEU A 193 12.26 18.94 -40.13
C LEU A 193 10.98 19.77 -40.03
N VAL A 194 11.10 20.97 -40.58
CA VAL A 194 10.09 22.02 -40.75
C VAL A 194 9.25 21.70 -41.98
N VAL A 195 7.92 21.77 -41.87
CA VAL A 195 7.04 22.08 -43.00
C VAL A 195 5.93 22.99 -42.52
N ALA A 196 5.88 24.19 -43.09
CA ALA A 196 4.81 25.15 -42.96
C ALA A 196 3.57 24.69 -43.73
N ASN A 197 2.37 25.01 -43.22
CA ASN A 197 1.28 25.43 -44.08
C ASN A 197 0.21 26.24 -43.32
N SER A 198 -0.38 27.13 -44.10
CA SER A 198 -1.11 28.32 -43.70
C SER A 198 -2.58 28.11 -43.34
N ALA A 199 -3.04 29.03 -42.48
CA ALA A 199 -4.27 29.84 -42.58
C ALA A 199 -5.60 29.40 -41.92
N GLN A 200 -6.13 30.44 -41.25
CA GLN A 200 -7.52 30.85 -41.03
C GLN A 200 -8.16 30.64 -39.64
N HIS A 201 -8.37 31.81 -39.02
CA HIS A 201 -9.28 32.18 -37.94
C HIS A 201 -10.46 31.23 -37.66
N THR A 202 -10.52 30.74 -36.42
CA THR A 202 -11.68 30.96 -35.55
C THR A 202 -11.20 31.14 -34.10
N ARG A 203 -11.70 32.19 -33.47
CA ARG A 203 -11.37 32.65 -32.11
C ARG A 203 -11.87 31.63 -31.08
N LYS A 204 -10.98 30.82 -30.53
CA LYS A 204 -11.15 30.12 -29.25
C LYS A 204 -9.90 30.40 -28.42
N GLU A 205 -10.09 30.86 -27.18
CA GLU A 205 -9.01 31.07 -26.23
C GLU A 205 -8.26 29.74 -26.01
N VAL A 206 -7.11 29.59 -26.65
CA VAL A 206 -6.21 28.46 -26.45
C VAL A 206 -5.30 28.85 -25.30
N THR A 207 -5.63 28.38 -24.09
CA THR A 207 -4.65 28.32 -23.00
C THR A 207 -3.50 27.46 -23.49
N THR A 208 -2.30 28.01 -23.56
CA THR A 208 -1.14 27.25 -24.03
C THR A 208 -0.81 26.15 -23.02
N LYS A 209 -0.17 25.04 -23.44
CA LYS A 209 0.29 23.97 -22.51
C LYS A 209 1.20 24.50 -21.39
N ALA A 210 1.80 25.69 -21.58
CA ALA A 210 2.56 26.39 -20.56
C ALA A 210 1.65 27.05 -19.51
N ASP A 211 0.52 27.61 -19.92
CA ASP A 211 -0.49 28.20 -19.03
C ASP A 211 -1.20 27.13 -18.19
N GLU A 212 -1.55 25.97 -18.77
CA GLU A 212 -2.08 24.83 -18.01
C GLU A 212 -1.08 24.32 -16.96
N LYS A 213 0.21 24.28 -17.31
CA LYS A 213 1.28 23.86 -16.39
C LYS A 213 1.53 24.90 -15.29
N ALA A 214 1.35 26.19 -15.58
CA ALA A 214 1.42 27.27 -14.60
C ALA A 214 0.22 27.27 -13.65
N ILE A 215 -0.99 27.04 -14.16
CA ILE A 215 -2.22 26.90 -13.37
C ILE A 215 -2.14 25.68 -12.45
N TYR A 216 -1.66 24.53 -12.95
CA TYR A 216 -1.43 23.33 -12.14
C TYR A 216 -0.39 23.58 -11.03
N ARG A 217 0.71 24.27 -11.34
CA ARG A 217 1.73 24.65 -10.34
C ARG A 217 1.18 25.59 -9.27
N LYS A 218 0.34 26.57 -9.66
CA LYS A 218 -0.28 27.52 -8.74
C LYS A 218 -1.25 26.81 -7.79
N ARG A 219 -2.15 25.96 -8.30
CA ARG A 219 -3.05 25.14 -7.47
C ARG A 219 -2.27 24.20 -6.53
N LYS A 220 -1.22 23.55 -7.04
CA LYS A 220 -0.37 22.68 -6.22
C LYS A 220 0.35 23.43 -5.09
N MET A 221 0.76 24.69 -5.30
CA MET A 221 1.28 25.52 -4.21
C MET A 221 0.20 25.97 -3.23
N GLU A 222 -0.99 26.34 -3.70
CA GLU A 222 -2.12 26.69 -2.84
C GLU A 222 -2.54 25.51 -1.96
N ASP A 223 -2.52 24.29 -2.49
CA ASP A 223 -2.78 23.07 -1.72
C ASP A 223 -1.69 22.80 -0.68
N LEU A 224 -0.42 23.12 -0.96
CA LEU A 224 0.70 22.94 -0.02
C LEU A 224 0.72 23.97 1.11
N LEU A 225 0.15 25.15 0.91
CA LEU A 225 0.08 26.22 1.91
C LEU A 225 -1.06 26.03 2.93
N ARG A 226 -2.03 25.15 2.62
CA ARG A 226 -3.14 24.87 3.53
C ARG A 226 -2.69 23.95 4.67
N PRO A 227 -2.99 24.30 5.93
CA PRO A 227 -2.76 23.40 7.05
C PRO A 227 -3.57 22.12 6.87
N ILE A 228 -3.00 21.00 7.31
CA ILE A 228 -3.69 19.70 7.28
C ILE A 228 -4.77 19.66 8.37
N PHE A 229 -4.49 20.25 9.53
CA PHE A 229 -5.34 20.14 10.72
C PHE A 229 -5.85 21.51 11.18
N VAL A 230 -7.09 21.53 11.65
CA VAL A 230 -7.67 22.64 12.40
C VAL A 230 -7.24 22.50 13.87
N VAL A 231 -6.74 23.58 14.45
CA VAL A 231 -6.52 23.69 15.90
C VAL A 231 -7.52 24.70 16.44
N LYS A 232 -8.31 24.29 17.43
CA LYS A 232 -9.29 25.14 18.11
C LYS A 232 -8.61 25.78 19.32
N MET A 233 -8.84 27.07 19.54
CA MET A 233 -8.50 27.73 20.80
C MET A 233 -9.73 27.67 21.70
N ASP A 234 -9.56 27.16 22.92
CA ASP A 234 -10.62 27.17 23.92
C ASP A 234 -10.35 28.29 24.93
N SER A 235 -11.26 29.26 25.01
CA SER A 235 -11.15 30.40 25.93
C SER A 235 -12.02 30.22 27.19
N HIS A 236 -12.68 29.07 27.35
CA HIS A 236 -13.70 28.86 28.38
C HIS A 236 -13.35 27.73 29.35
N MET A 237 -12.44 27.99 30.28
CA MET A 237 -12.27 27.15 31.49
C MET A 237 -12.16 27.97 32.78
N HIS A 238 -12.96 29.04 32.93
CA HIS A 238 -13.39 29.51 34.25
C HIS A 238 -14.58 30.48 34.14
N SER A 239 -15.81 29.98 34.05
CA SER A 239 -17.01 30.85 34.19
C SER A 239 -18.17 30.19 34.97
N LEU A 240 -17.91 29.11 35.70
CA LEU A 240 -18.96 28.38 36.44
C LEU A 240 -18.72 28.23 37.94
N MET A 241 -17.87 29.06 38.55
CA MET A 241 -17.72 29.13 40.00
C MET A 241 -17.56 30.59 40.43
N ASP A 242 -18.62 31.39 40.32
CA ASP A 242 -18.73 32.63 41.09
C ASP A 242 -20.18 32.85 41.51
N SER A 243 -20.51 32.29 42.68
CA SER A 243 -21.59 32.79 43.53
C SER A 243 -21.38 32.24 44.95
N SER A 244 -20.42 32.79 45.67
CA SER A 244 -20.43 32.78 47.13
C SER A 244 -19.57 33.93 47.63
N ASP A 245 -20.27 34.96 48.10
CA ASP A 245 -19.75 36.13 48.80
C ASP A 245 -18.80 35.72 49.93
N ASP A 246 -17.53 36.11 49.84
CA ASP A 246 -16.65 36.23 51.01
C ASP A 246 -15.58 37.31 50.78
N ASP A 247 -15.65 38.37 51.59
CA ASP A 247 -14.75 39.50 51.57
C ASP A 247 -13.35 39.06 52.06
N SER A 248 -12.42 38.84 51.13
CA SER A 248 -11.00 38.78 51.47
C SER A 248 -10.15 39.52 50.43
N GLU A 249 -9.40 40.52 50.91
CA GLU A 249 -8.32 41.19 50.18
C GLU A 249 -7.24 40.15 49.82
N SER A 250 -7.26 39.67 48.57
CA SER A 250 -6.17 38.85 48.02
C SER A 250 -5.45 39.57 46.89
N ASP A 251 -4.16 39.76 47.15
CA ASP A 251 -3.07 40.19 46.30
C ASP A 251 -3.20 39.73 44.82
N GLY A 252 -3.05 40.68 43.91
CA GLY A 252 -3.21 40.51 42.47
C GLY A 252 -2.13 39.62 41.87
N THR A 253 -2.33 38.31 41.93
CA THR A 253 -1.64 37.38 41.04
C THR A 253 -2.40 37.33 39.72
N ASN A 254 -1.71 37.67 38.64
CA ASN A 254 -2.26 37.67 37.28
C ASN A 254 -2.89 36.30 36.99
N ASP A 255 -4.22 36.26 36.87
CA ASP A 255 -4.94 35.21 36.15
C ASP A 255 -4.52 35.27 34.68
N ASP A 256 -3.36 34.69 34.37
CA ASP A 256 -2.99 34.30 33.02
C ASP A 256 -4.07 33.33 32.53
N ARG A 257 -5.00 33.85 31.74
CA ARG A 257 -5.98 33.05 31.00
C ARG A 257 -5.20 32.11 30.10
N ASP A 258 -4.95 30.90 30.59
CA ASP A 258 -4.16 29.91 29.88
C ASP A 258 -4.96 29.47 28.65
N LEU A 259 -4.56 29.99 27.49
CA LEU A 259 -5.22 29.72 26.22
C LEU A 259 -4.89 28.28 25.83
N GLY A 260 -5.83 27.37 26.09
CA GLY A 260 -5.72 25.98 25.69
C GLY A 260 -5.88 25.82 24.18
N PHE A 261 -4.96 25.08 23.55
CA PHE A 261 -5.12 24.63 22.18
C PHE A 261 -5.62 23.18 22.18
N TYR A 262 -6.67 22.91 21.40
CA TYR A 262 -7.22 21.58 21.23
C TYR A 262 -7.16 21.14 19.75
N PRO A 263 -6.71 19.91 19.46
CA PRO A 263 -6.14 18.91 20.39
C PRO A 263 -4.80 19.36 20.99
N THR A 264 -4.45 18.87 22.19
CA THR A 264 -3.11 19.11 22.74
C THR A 264 -2.06 18.44 21.85
N ALA A 265 -0.81 18.90 21.91
CA ALA A 265 0.26 18.32 21.11
C ALA A 265 0.48 16.82 21.40
N GLU A 266 0.26 16.39 22.65
CA GLU A 266 0.40 14.99 23.03
C GLU A 266 -0.79 14.16 22.52
N ASP A 267 -2.03 14.64 22.67
CA ASP A 267 -3.22 13.94 22.13
C ASP A 267 -3.11 13.76 20.62
N PHE A 268 -2.72 14.82 19.92
CA PHE A 268 -2.50 14.77 18.47
C PHE A 268 -1.43 13.73 18.09
N ARG A 269 -0.32 13.72 18.83
CA ARG A 269 0.78 12.78 18.57
C ARG A 269 0.34 11.34 18.78
N VAL A 270 -0.29 11.04 19.92
CA VAL A 270 -0.79 9.70 20.26
C VAL A 270 -1.73 9.20 19.17
N GLU A 271 -2.69 10.03 18.76
CA GLU A 271 -3.70 9.67 17.78
C GLU A 271 -3.08 9.38 16.40
N ILE A 272 -2.10 10.18 15.96
CA ILE A 272 -1.36 9.93 14.71
C ILE A 272 -0.50 8.67 14.80
N GLU A 273 0.19 8.43 15.92
CA GLU A 273 0.97 7.21 16.13
C GLU A 273 0.07 5.97 16.08
N THR A 274 -1.10 6.00 16.73
CA THR A 274 -2.10 4.94 16.68
C THR A 274 -2.60 4.69 15.25
N MET A 275 -2.93 5.74 14.50
CA MET A 275 -3.34 5.60 13.09
C MET A 275 -2.27 4.94 12.22
N ILE A 276 -1.01 5.35 12.37
CA ILE A 276 0.11 4.78 11.63
C ILE A 276 0.27 3.31 11.99
N PHE A 277 0.24 2.99 13.29
CA PHE A 277 0.38 1.62 13.78
C PHE A 277 -0.75 0.72 13.24
N ASP A 278 -2.00 1.15 13.33
CA ASP A 278 -3.16 0.40 12.84
C ASP A 278 -3.11 0.18 11.33
N ALA A 279 -2.64 1.18 10.57
CA ALA A 279 -2.47 1.04 9.13
C ALA A 279 -1.35 0.05 8.77
N LEU A 280 -0.23 0.08 9.50
CA LEU A 280 0.86 -0.88 9.31
C LEU A 280 0.48 -2.30 9.72
N LYS A 281 -0.37 -2.45 10.73
CA LYS A 281 -0.87 -3.75 11.16
C LYS A 281 -1.58 -4.51 10.03
N VAL A 282 -2.31 -3.79 9.18
CA VAL A 282 -3.01 -4.38 8.01
C VAL A 282 -2.05 -5.08 7.03
N VAL A 283 -0.80 -4.65 6.95
CA VAL A 283 0.20 -5.26 6.05
C VAL A 283 1.08 -6.31 6.72
N THR A 284 1.09 -6.37 8.06
CA THR A 284 1.89 -7.34 8.83
C THR A 284 1.12 -8.58 9.25
N ASP A 285 -0.21 -8.48 9.36
CA ASP A 285 -1.09 -9.56 9.78
C ASP A 285 -1.45 -10.65 8.73
N PRO A 286 -1.16 -10.54 7.41
CA PRO A 286 -1.53 -11.58 6.46
C PRO A 286 -0.93 -12.97 6.76
N GLU A 287 -1.75 -14.01 6.62
CA GLU A 287 -1.31 -15.39 6.80
C GLU A 287 -0.24 -15.78 5.77
N ARG A 288 0.82 -16.45 6.24
CA ARG A 288 1.92 -16.91 5.37
C ARG A 288 1.45 -18.05 4.47
N LEU A 289 1.88 -18.03 3.20
CA LEU A 289 1.48 -19.06 2.24
C LEU A 289 1.95 -20.47 2.64
N LEU A 290 3.04 -20.56 3.41
CA LEU A 290 3.59 -21.84 3.86
C LEU A 290 2.82 -22.47 5.01
N THR A 291 2.11 -21.66 5.81
CA THR A 291 1.30 -22.14 6.94
C THR A 291 -0.14 -22.42 6.53
N HIS A 292 -0.59 -21.82 5.42
CA HIS A 292 -1.95 -21.93 4.96
C HIS A 292 -2.32 -23.40 4.58
N PRO A 293 -3.46 -23.93 5.06
CA PRO A 293 -3.82 -25.35 4.94
C PRO A 293 -3.93 -25.85 3.50
N ALA A 294 -4.29 -24.98 2.56
CA ALA A 294 -4.35 -25.33 1.13
C ALA A 294 -3.00 -25.77 0.53
N PHE A 295 -1.86 -25.41 1.14
CA PHE A 295 -0.55 -25.81 0.66
C PHE A 295 0.04 -27.02 1.39
N SER A 296 -0.70 -27.60 2.36
CA SER A 296 -0.27 -28.76 3.15
C SER A 296 0.21 -29.92 2.28
N LEU A 297 -0.52 -30.24 1.19
CA LEU A 297 -0.16 -31.29 0.23
C LEU A 297 1.24 -31.11 -0.39
N TYR A 298 1.68 -29.87 -0.59
CA TYR A 298 2.95 -29.54 -1.21
C TYR A 298 4.08 -29.41 -0.19
N VAL A 299 3.77 -28.85 0.98
CA VAL A 299 4.75 -28.59 2.05
C VAL A 299 5.06 -29.87 2.83
N GLN A 300 4.04 -30.68 3.08
CA GLN A 300 4.10 -31.98 3.74
C GLN A 300 3.34 -33.00 2.89
N PRO A 301 3.89 -33.47 1.76
CA PRO A 301 3.31 -34.58 1.02
C PRO A 301 3.22 -35.78 1.97
N SER A 302 2.04 -36.02 2.51
CA SER A 302 1.87 -36.72 3.78
C SER A 302 2.46 -38.12 3.76
N MET A 303 3.03 -38.45 4.93
CA MET A 303 3.54 -39.74 5.35
C MET A 303 2.41 -40.63 5.89
N GLU A 304 1.19 -40.47 5.37
CA GLU A 304 0.04 -41.31 5.69
C GLU A 304 -0.32 -42.20 4.49
#